data_AF-A0A839GE34-F1
#
_entry.id   AF-A0A839GE34-F1
#
_cell.length_a   1.000
_cell.length_b   1.000
_cell.length_c   1.000
_cell.angle_alpha   90.00
_cell.angle_beta   90.00
_cell.angle_gamma   90.00
#
_symmetry.space_group_name_H-M   'P 1'
#
loop_
_entity.id
_entity.type
_entity.pdbx_description
1 polymer ?
#
loop_
_entity_poly.entity_id
_entity_poly.type
_entity_poly.pdbx_seq_one_letter_code
_entity_poly.pdbx_strand_id
1 'polypeptide(L)'
;MRLFYTLFFCLWSAVLLQAQVITAPDSIKPGLGNREQQLKRIKERQKRLFRDSVGGTEPANTFLLDTTLFNKYGDLLHDDPEYNPRQPLWKPVAQVVGINAVFMGYNRFIAKADYGYVSTQSWKRNLRTEPEWDTDEFGINFIGHPYQGTLYFNAARSQGYTYWQSLPFAVGGSLTWEYFGENTLPSYNDLIYTPLNGAALGEILYRLSSNILDDRTTGRERMIREVAAGLVNPMRGLNRLLQGKTRQVTNREVYEKEPINLTFFAGVHRQNQEQDDVFGDGDTKVMFNAQLDYGNPFEVQKRKPFDLFRLRVELSAGGKDTTAGVINNITGYGILFGRNGKLGKMDLLTGFFQYYDYWNTRNFDLGALGFGGGLFTRLPLSKQVNLYNNLHLGVIPLAGNSTRFAPDENGLRNYVYTTGLHGKLESTLSLGRYASLAFVYYHYWLNTFEGLEGSNSIGIVRPRATVRLFKNVSLGYEHFGYTTNRRLEAYPTQRSVITDQKIFLQLFLEDSQRRGRYQ
;
A
#
# COMPACT_ATOMS: atom_id res chain seq x y z
N MET A 1 13.85 13.73 18.58
CA MET A 1 14.52 13.01 19.71
C MET A 1 13.70 11.87 20.30
N ARG A 2 12.39 12.01 20.58
CA ARG A 2 11.58 10.91 21.18
C ARG A 2 11.53 9.62 20.34
N LEU A 3 11.44 9.72 19.01
CA LEU A 3 11.42 8.55 18.10
C LEU A 3 12.69 7.69 18.18
N PHE A 4 13.85 8.33 18.42
CA PHE A 4 15.14 7.65 18.51
C PHE A 4 15.27 6.89 19.84
N TYR A 5 14.71 7.42 20.92
CA TYR A 5 14.62 6.72 22.20
C TYR A 5 13.61 5.59 22.17
N THR A 6 12.50 5.71 21.42
CA THR A 6 11.54 4.61 21.24
C THR A 6 12.16 3.46 20.44
N LEU A 7 12.89 3.77 19.36
CA LEU A 7 13.65 2.76 18.60
C LEU A 7 14.76 2.11 19.44
N PHE A 8 15.48 2.89 20.24
CA PHE A 8 16.53 2.36 21.13
C PHE A 8 15.93 1.52 22.28
N PHE A 9 14.80 1.91 22.86
CA PHE A 9 14.11 1.18 23.92
C PHE A 9 13.45 -0.12 23.40
N CYS A 10 12.92 -0.12 22.17
CA CYS A 10 12.47 -1.33 21.47
C CYS A 10 13.62 -2.27 21.12
N LEU A 11 14.80 -1.75 20.77
CA LEU A 11 16.00 -2.55 20.53
C LEU A 11 16.60 -3.12 21.84
N TRP A 12 16.48 -2.40 22.96
CA TRP A 12 16.99 -2.84 24.26
C TRP A 12 16.05 -3.85 24.95
N SER A 13 14.73 -3.70 24.79
CA SER A 13 13.74 -4.66 25.31
C SER A 13 13.76 -6.01 24.58
N ALA A 14 14.24 -6.06 23.33
CA ALA A 14 14.47 -7.30 22.60
C ALA A 14 15.66 -8.13 23.16
N VAL A 15 16.56 -7.52 23.94
CA VAL A 15 17.73 -8.20 24.53
C VAL A 15 17.41 -8.85 25.89
N LEU A 16 16.28 -8.48 26.52
CA LEU A 16 15.88 -8.99 27.86
C LEU A 16 14.71 -9.98 27.85
N LEU A 17 14.16 -10.32 26.68
CA LEU A 17 13.19 -11.39 26.57
C LEU A 17 13.89 -12.74 26.51
N GLN A 18 14.05 -13.39 27.66
CA GLN A 18 14.16 -14.85 27.69
C GLN A 18 12.88 -15.40 27.05
N ALA A 19 13.03 -16.10 25.93
CA ALA A 19 11.94 -16.76 25.24
C ALA A 19 11.22 -17.70 26.21
N GLN A 20 10.03 -17.32 26.67
CA GLN A 20 9.07 -18.31 27.14
C GLN A 20 8.77 -19.20 25.93
N VAL A 21 9.03 -20.49 26.09
CA VAL A 21 8.62 -21.52 25.12
C VAL A 21 7.09 -21.51 25.09
N ILE A 22 6.52 -20.70 24.21
CA ILE A 22 5.12 -20.82 23.83
C ILE A 22 5.03 -22.14 23.09
N THR A 23 4.46 -23.16 23.72
CA THR A 23 4.14 -24.43 23.08
C THR A 23 3.16 -24.13 21.95
N ALA A 24 3.65 -24.17 20.71
CA ALA A 24 2.79 -24.08 19.54
C ALA A 24 1.68 -25.15 19.66
N PRO A 25 0.41 -24.84 19.34
CA PRO A 25 -0.67 -25.81 19.34
C PRO A 25 -0.31 -27.04 18.50
N ASP A 26 -0.74 -28.20 18.98
CA ASP A 26 -0.32 -29.49 18.44
C ASP A 26 -0.67 -29.58 16.95
N SER A 27 0.36 -29.63 16.10
CA SER A 27 0.22 -29.76 14.64
C SER A 27 -0.38 -31.11 14.19
N ILE A 28 -0.64 -31.98 15.16
CA ILE A 28 -1.24 -33.30 15.01
C ILE A 28 -2.74 -33.14 14.92
N LYS A 29 -3.33 -33.67 13.83
CA LYS A 29 -4.77 -33.65 13.63
C LYS A 29 -5.39 -34.96 14.12
N PRO A 30 -6.32 -34.93 15.09
CA PRO A 30 -7.09 -36.11 15.48
C PRO A 30 -7.85 -36.66 14.26
N GLY A 31 -7.79 -37.96 14.01
CA GLY A 31 -8.47 -38.62 12.89
C GLY A 31 -7.67 -38.78 11.59
N LEU A 32 -6.43 -38.26 11.50
CA LEU A 32 -5.55 -38.40 10.33
C LEU A 32 -4.43 -39.46 10.51
N GLY A 33 -4.68 -40.49 11.33
CA GLY A 33 -3.76 -41.60 11.62
C GLY A 33 -2.92 -41.40 12.89
N ASN A 34 -1.98 -42.33 13.13
CA ASN A 34 -1.17 -42.38 14.36
C ASN A 34 -0.33 -41.10 14.57
N ARG A 35 -0.43 -40.53 15.78
CA ARG A 35 0.31 -39.36 16.27
C ARG A 35 1.81 -39.41 15.95
N GLU A 36 2.46 -40.53 16.21
CA GLU A 36 3.90 -40.69 15.98
C GLU A 36 4.26 -40.65 14.50
N GLN A 37 3.41 -41.21 13.64
CA GLN A 37 3.61 -41.17 12.20
C GLN A 37 3.40 -39.75 11.65
N GLN A 38 2.43 -39.01 12.17
CA GLN A 38 2.23 -37.60 11.82
C GLN A 38 3.43 -36.75 12.25
N LEU A 39 3.93 -36.93 13.49
CA LEU A 39 5.13 -36.26 13.98
C LEU A 39 6.37 -36.63 13.17
N LYS A 40 6.53 -37.91 12.81
CA LYS A 40 7.63 -38.38 11.97
C LYS A 40 7.58 -37.74 10.59
N ARG A 41 6.41 -37.69 9.94
CA ARG A 41 6.22 -37.00 8.66
C ARG A 41 6.48 -35.50 8.74
N ILE A 42 6.06 -34.83 9.81
CA ILE A 42 6.33 -33.40 10.04
C ILE A 42 7.82 -33.16 10.23
N LYS A 43 8.49 -33.96 11.07
CA LYS A 43 9.93 -33.89 11.31
C LYS A 43 10.73 -34.24 10.06
N GLU A 44 10.32 -35.23 9.28
CA GLU A 44 10.94 -35.60 8.00
C GLU A 44 10.74 -34.53 6.94
N ARG A 45 9.53 -33.95 6.85
CA ARG A 45 9.25 -32.81 5.97
C ARG A 45 10.11 -31.60 6.35
N GLN A 46 10.19 -31.25 7.64
CA GLN A 46 11.09 -30.20 8.12
C GLN A 46 12.54 -30.56 7.75
N LYS A 47 13.00 -31.76 8.10
CA LYS A 47 14.35 -32.23 7.78
C LYS A 47 14.64 -32.17 6.29
N ARG A 48 13.68 -32.42 5.40
CA ARG A 48 13.80 -32.25 3.93
C ARG A 48 13.91 -30.78 3.54
N LEU A 49 12.98 -29.95 3.99
CA LEU A 49 12.94 -28.50 3.70
C LEU A 49 14.16 -27.73 4.24
N PHE A 50 14.79 -28.25 5.29
CA PHE A 50 16.02 -27.72 5.88
C PHE A 50 17.30 -28.47 5.42
N ARG A 51 17.18 -29.47 4.55
CA ARG A 51 18.30 -30.24 3.96
C ARG A 51 18.63 -29.88 2.52
N ASP A 52 17.83 -29.04 1.87
CA ASP A 52 18.17 -28.55 0.52
C ASP A 52 19.52 -27.83 0.61
N SER A 53 20.54 -28.55 0.12
CA SER A 53 21.92 -28.37 0.50
C SER A 53 22.47 -27.08 -0.05
N VAL A 54 23.16 -26.34 0.82
CA VAL A 54 24.17 -25.34 0.45
C VAL A 54 25.12 -26.01 -0.54
N GLY A 55 25.06 -25.61 -1.82
CA GLY A 55 25.88 -26.17 -2.89
C GLY A 55 25.16 -26.92 -4.01
N GLY A 56 23.83 -27.04 -3.98
CA GLY A 56 23.07 -27.41 -5.20
C GLY A 56 23.15 -26.27 -6.22
N THR A 57 23.68 -26.51 -7.41
CA THR A 57 23.60 -25.56 -8.51
C THR A 57 22.14 -25.41 -8.91
N GLU A 58 21.64 -24.18 -8.92
CA GLU A 58 20.44 -23.80 -9.67
C GLU A 58 20.58 -24.42 -11.08
N PRO A 59 19.55 -25.11 -11.62
CA PRO A 59 19.69 -25.80 -12.89
C PRO A 59 20.16 -24.81 -13.96
N ALA A 60 21.41 -24.98 -14.36
CA ALA A 60 22.02 -24.23 -15.45
C ALA A 60 21.37 -24.71 -16.74
N ASN A 61 20.23 -24.10 -17.10
CA ASN A 61 19.62 -24.00 -18.43
C ASN A 61 18.15 -23.56 -18.29
N THR A 62 17.92 -22.28 -18.05
CA THR A 62 16.62 -21.60 -18.08
C THR A 62 15.98 -21.49 -19.48
N PHE A 63 16.54 -22.16 -20.50
CA PHE A 63 16.11 -22.04 -21.90
C PHE A 63 14.79 -22.80 -22.21
N LEU A 64 14.26 -23.56 -21.25
CA LEU A 64 12.93 -24.17 -21.28
C LEU A 64 12.17 -23.82 -19.99
N LEU A 65 12.10 -22.53 -19.67
CA LEU A 65 11.34 -22.07 -18.52
C LEU A 65 9.87 -22.51 -18.68
N ASP A 66 9.39 -23.36 -17.77
CA ASP A 66 7.99 -23.75 -17.74
C ASP A 66 7.15 -22.49 -17.46
N THR A 67 6.51 -21.97 -18.51
CA THR A 67 5.69 -20.75 -18.46
C THR A 67 4.45 -20.89 -17.55
N THR A 68 4.16 -22.10 -17.06
CA THR A 68 3.12 -22.31 -16.03
C THR A 68 3.64 -22.06 -14.62
N LEU A 69 4.96 -22.13 -14.41
CA LEU A 69 5.62 -21.96 -13.12
C LEU A 69 6.41 -20.66 -13.02
N PHE A 70 6.95 -20.16 -14.12
CA PHE A 70 7.87 -19.02 -14.13
C PHE A 70 7.45 -17.93 -15.12
N ASN A 71 7.76 -16.67 -14.77
CA ASN A 71 7.62 -15.51 -15.64
C ASN A 71 8.78 -15.42 -16.65
N LYS A 72 8.74 -14.46 -17.57
CA LYS A 72 9.78 -14.35 -18.60
C LYS A 72 11.17 -13.93 -18.07
N TYR A 73 11.27 -13.52 -16.80
CA TYR A 73 12.52 -13.11 -16.17
C TYR A 73 13.20 -14.25 -15.39
N GLY A 74 12.55 -15.40 -15.21
CA GLY A 74 13.08 -16.48 -14.37
C GLY A 74 12.42 -16.60 -13.00
N ASP A 75 11.54 -15.68 -12.62
CA ASP A 75 10.93 -15.68 -11.27
C ASP A 75 9.67 -16.54 -11.22
N LEU A 76 9.34 -17.03 -10.03
CA LEU A 76 8.15 -17.83 -9.80
C LEU A 76 6.87 -17.01 -10.03
N LEU A 77 5.90 -17.62 -10.72
CA LEU A 77 4.54 -17.10 -10.85
C LEU A 77 3.71 -17.31 -9.59
N HIS A 78 4.14 -18.16 -8.66
CA HIS A 78 3.45 -18.42 -7.39
C HIS A 78 4.47 -18.74 -6.32
N ASP A 79 4.24 -18.28 -5.08
CA ASP A 79 5.03 -18.72 -3.93
C ASP A 79 5.07 -20.25 -3.87
N ASP A 80 6.23 -20.83 -3.62
CA ASP A 80 6.40 -22.27 -3.60
C ASP A 80 5.57 -22.87 -2.45
N PRO A 81 4.53 -23.68 -2.72
CA PRO A 81 3.62 -24.20 -1.71
C PRO A 81 4.29 -25.22 -0.77
N GLU A 82 5.45 -25.78 -1.14
CA GLU A 82 6.20 -26.69 -0.27
C GLU A 82 6.80 -25.92 0.92
N TYR A 83 7.34 -24.73 0.65
CA TYR A 83 8.00 -23.82 1.58
C TYR A 83 7.04 -22.80 2.23
N ASN A 84 5.98 -22.42 1.51
CA ASN A 84 4.95 -21.48 1.95
C ASN A 84 3.56 -22.11 1.97
N PRO A 85 3.36 -23.24 2.70
CA PRO A 85 2.06 -23.88 2.75
C PRO A 85 1.05 -23.04 3.53
N ARG A 86 -0.21 -23.09 3.08
CA ARG A 86 -1.33 -22.49 3.80
C ARG A 86 -1.42 -23.05 5.22
N GLN A 87 -1.33 -22.17 6.21
CA GLN A 87 -1.44 -22.54 7.61
C GLN A 87 -2.89 -22.88 8.00
N PRO A 88 -3.12 -23.58 9.14
CA PRO A 88 -4.47 -23.77 9.68
C PRO A 88 -5.14 -22.44 10.04
N LEU A 89 -6.45 -22.34 9.83
CA LEU A 89 -7.24 -21.10 10.01
C LEU A 89 -7.09 -20.45 11.40
N TRP A 90 -6.94 -21.24 12.45
CA TRP A 90 -6.83 -20.70 13.81
C TRP A 90 -5.61 -19.79 14.00
N LYS A 91 -4.52 -19.99 13.25
CA LYS A 91 -3.30 -19.18 13.38
C LYS A 91 -3.52 -17.72 12.97
N PRO A 92 -3.98 -17.41 11.74
CA PRO A 92 -4.28 -16.04 11.37
C PRO A 92 -5.45 -15.46 12.18
N VAL A 93 -6.46 -16.25 12.58
CA VAL A 93 -7.52 -15.76 13.48
C VAL A 93 -6.95 -15.31 14.83
N ALA A 94 -6.11 -16.13 15.46
CA ALA A 94 -5.46 -15.77 16.73
C ALA A 94 -4.58 -14.52 16.59
N GLN A 95 -3.95 -14.31 15.43
CA GLN A 95 -3.18 -13.09 15.16
C GLN A 95 -4.05 -11.87 15.00
N VAL A 96 -5.19 -11.96 14.32
CA VAL A 96 -6.16 -10.86 14.23
C VAL A 96 -6.63 -10.44 15.64
N VAL A 97 -7.01 -11.41 16.48
CA VAL A 97 -7.37 -11.14 17.88
C VAL A 97 -6.20 -10.54 18.65
N GLY A 98 -4.98 -11.05 18.44
CA GLY A 98 -3.76 -10.52 19.05
C GLY A 98 -3.45 -9.09 18.64
N ILE A 99 -3.64 -8.73 17.36
CA ILE A 99 -3.49 -7.35 16.87
C ILE A 99 -4.46 -6.45 17.63
N ASN A 100 -5.74 -6.81 17.73
CA ASN A 100 -6.72 -6.03 18.50
C ASN A 100 -6.32 -5.86 19.95
N ALA A 101 -5.93 -6.96 20.62
CA ALA A 101 -5.49 -6.90 22.00
C ALA A 101 -4.28 -5.96 22.21
N VAL A 102 -3.33 -5.92 21.26
CA VAL A 102 -2.19 -5.00 21.30
C VAL A 102 -2.64 -3.55 21.16
N PHE A 103 -3.51 -3.24 20.20
CA PHE A 103 -4.03 -1.89 20.01
C PHE A 103 -4.89 -1.44 21.20
N MET A 104 -5.77 -2.30 21.71
CA MET A 104 -6.55 -2.04 22.94
C MET A 104 -5.63 -1.75 24.13
N GLY A 105 -4.60 -2.58 24.33
CA GLY A 105 -3.62 -2.39 25.39
C GLY A 105 -2.85 -1.07 25.25
N TYR A 106 -2.42 -0.74 24.03
CA TYR A 106 -1.77 0.53 23.74
C TYR A 106 -2.70 1.72 24.06
N ASN A 107 -3.93 1.70 23.54
CA ASN A 107 -4.89 2.79 23.71
C ASN A 107 -5.26 2.99 25.18
N ARG A 108 -5.44 1.90 25.93
CA ARG A 108 -5.78 1.96 27.35
C ARG A 108 -4.61 2.38 28.24
N PHE A 109 -3.45 1.76 28.09
CA PHE A 109 -2.37 1.87 29.07
C PHE A 109 -1.29 2.89 28.69
N ILE A 110 -1.08 3.14 27.40
CA ILE A 110 -0.02 4.01 26.89
C ILE A 110 -0.62 5.34 26.41
N ALA A 111 -1.52 5.31 25.43
CA ALA A 111 -2.16 6.52 24.91
C ALA A 111 -3.15 7.12 25.91
N LYS A 112 -3.74 6.27 26.76
CA LYS A 112 -4.83 6.62 27.69
C LYS A 112 -6.00 7.31 26.97
N ALA A 113 -6.28 6.87 25.76
CA ALA A 113 -7.33 7.42 24.94
C ALA A 113 -8.71 7.12 25.55
N ASP A 114 -9.61 8.10 25.51
CA ASP A 114 -10.93 7.99 26.13
C ASP A 114 -11.74 6.81 25.57
N TYR A 115 -11.61 6.55 24.26
CA TYR A 115 -12.25 5.42 23.58
C TYR A 115 -11.67 4.04 23.97
N GLY A 116 -10.44 4.00 24.52
CA GLY A 116 -9.74 2.77 24.91
C GLY A 116 -10.21 2.13 26.23
N TYR A 117 -11.13 2.77 26.96
CA TYR A 117 -11.66 2.24 28.21
C TYR A 117 -12.87 1.34 27.98
N VAL A 118 -12.61 0.17 27.42
CA VAL A 118 -13.62 -0.84 27.06
C VAL A 118 -14.09 -1.64 28.27
N SER A 119 -15.39 -1.94 28.33
CA SER A 119 -15.99 -2.87 29.30
C SER A 119 -17.04 -3.79 28.65
N THR A 120 -17.52 -4.78 29.40
CA THR A 120 -18.63 -5.64 28.96
C THR A 120 -19.92 -4.87 28.70
N GLN A 121 -20.11 -3.72 29.36
CA GLN A 121 -21.22 -2.81 29.07
C GLN A 121 -21.06 -2.17 27.70
N SER A 122 -19.84 -1.71 27.34
CA SER A 122 -19.55 -1.16 26.01
C SER A 122 -19.86 -2.20 24.92
N TRP A 123 -19.38 -3.44 25.08
CA TRP A 123 -19.68 -4.52 24.12
C TRP A 123 -21.18 -4.76 23.95
N LYS A 124 -21.93 -4.83 25.06
CA LYS A 124 -23.37 -5.03 25.03
C LYS A 124 -24.10 -3.88 24.32
N ARG A 125 -23.63 -2.64 24.51
CA ARG A 125 -24.19 -1.46 23.83
C ARG A 125 -23.88 -1.53 22.33
N ASN A 126 -22.63 -1.75 21.95
CA ASN A 126 -22.20 -1.80 20.56
C ASN A 126 -22.92 -2.90 19.78
N LEU A 127 -23.12 -4.09 20.37
CA LEU A 127 -23.85 -5.19 19.74
C LEU A 127 -25.36 -4.97 19.59
N ARG A 128 -25.94 -3.98 20.28
CA ARG A 128 -27.39 -3.70 20.27
C ARG A 128 -27.76 -2.39 19.57
N THR A 129 -26.75 -1.60 19.21
CA THR A 129 -26.92 -0.30 18.60
C THR A 129 -26.43 -0.39 17.16
N GLU A 130 -27.07 0.35 16.26
CA GLU A 130 -26.62 0.44 14.88
C GLU A 130 -25.28 1.19 14.82
N PRO A 131 -24.42 0.89 13.82
CA PRO A 131 -23.22 1.67 13.60
C PRO A 131 -23.54 3.15 13.33
N GLU A 132 -22.56 4.03 13.55
CA GLU A 132 -22.64 5.44 13.21
C GLU A 132 -21.56 5.83 12.19
N TRP A 133 -21.61 7.04 11.67
CA TRP A 133 -20.53 7.56 10.83
C TRP A 133 -19.46 8.13 11.71
N ASP A 134 -18.21 7.71 11.48
CA ASP A 134 -17.12 8.03 12.37
C ASP A 134 -16.77 9.52 12.37
N THR A 135 -16.34 9.98 13.54
CA THR A 135 -15.91 11.36 13.84
C THR A 135 -14.40 11.47 14.08
N ASP A 136 -13.65 10.36 13.98
CA ASP A 136 -12.20 10.35 14.10
C ASP A 136 -11.50 11.33 13.13
N GLU A 137 -10.30 11.75 13.53
CA GLU A 137 -9.44 12.60 12.72
C GLU A 137 -9.19 12.00 11.34
N PHE A 138 -9.14 12.84 10.31
CA PHE A 138 -8.98 12.41 8.92
C PHE A 138 -7.78 11.48 8.70
N GLY A 139 -6.65 11.77 9.35
CA GLY A 139 -5.47 10.91 9.26
C GLY A 139 -5.68 9.52 9.85
N ILE A 140 -6.48 9.40 10.92
CA ILE A 140 -6.83 8.10 11.50
C ILE A 140 -7.70 7.31 10.52
N ASN A 141 -8.80 7.90 10.02
CA ASN A 141 -9.73 7.17 9.14
C ASN A 141 -9.14 6.79 7.79
N PHE A 142 -8.29 7.63 7.23
CA PHE A 142 -7.79 7.43 5.88
C PHE A 142 -6.37 6.86 5.81
N ILE A 143 -5.60 6.82 6.92
CA ILE A 143 -4.26 6.21 7.01
C ILE A 143 -4.15 5.21 8.15
N GLY A 144 -4.52 5.59 9.37
CA GLY A 144 -4.41 4.78 10.58
C GLY A 144 -5.19 3.47 10.51
N HIS A 145 -6.51 3.56 10.33
CA HIS A 145 -7.38 2.40 10.22
C HIS A 145 -7.00 1.51 9.03
N PRO A 146 -6.77 2.00 7.79
CA PRO A 146 -6.24 1.17 6.70
C PRO A 146 -4.92 0.46 7.03
N TYR A 147 -4.03 1.07 7.80
CA TYR A 147 -2.82 0.41 8.26
C TYR A 147 -3.13 -0.72 9.25
N GLN A 148 -4.10 -0.56 10.16
CA GLN A 148 -4.58 -1.65 11.00
C GLN A 148 -5.22 -2.78 10.16
N GLY A 149 -6.02 -2.43 9.15
CA GLY A 149 -6.55 -3.35 8.15
C GLY A 149 -5.47 -4.15 7.40
N THR A 150 -4.33 -3.50 7.11
CA THR A 150 -3.14 -4.12 6.51
C THR A 150 -2.55 -5.21 7.40
N LEU A 151 -2.52 -5.01 8.72
CA LEU A 151 -2.02 -6.01 9.66
C LEU A 151 -2.93 -7.25 9.68
N TYR A 152 -4.25 -7.07 9.73
CA TYR A 152 -5.20 -8.18 9.68
C TYR A 152 -5.11 -8.96 8.37
N PHE A 153 -5.04 -8.27 7.24
CA PHE A 153 -4.87 -8.90 5.93
C PHE A 153 -3.57 -9.72 5.90
N ASN A 154 -2.47 -9.14 6.37
CA ASN A 154 -1.17 -9.78 6.36
C ASN A 154 -1.02 -10.90 7.40
N ALA A 155 -1.85 -10.93 8.45
CA ALA A 155 -1.94 -12.07 9.35
C ALA A 155 -2.24 -13.36 8.57
N ALA A 156 -3.11 -13.30 7.57
CA ALA A 156 -3.40 -14.43 6.68
C ALA A 156 -2.48 -14.49 5.45
N ARG A 157 -2.24 -13.37 4.76
CA ARG A 157 -1.48 -13.36 3.49
C ARG A 157 -0.07 -13.92 3.64
N SER A 158 0.60 -13.62 4.76
CA SER A 158 1.94 -14.15 5.08
C SER A 158 1.96 -15.59 5.63
N GLN A 159 0.80 -16.23 5.69
CA GLN A 159 0.61 -17.62 6.11
C GLN A 159 0.09 -18.52 4.98
N GLY A 160 0.34 -18.13 3.72
CA GLY A 160 0.05 -18.94 2.53
C GLY A 160 -1.38 -18.85 2.01
N TYR A 161 -2.15 -17.84 2.44
CA TYR A 161 -3.47 -17.51 1.89
C TYR A 161 -3.32 -16.59 0.69
N THR A 162 -4.20 -16.70 -0.30
CA THR A 162 -4.23 -15.79 -1.46
C THR A 162 -4.86 -14.44 -1.10
N TYR A 163 -4.74 -13.43 -1.98
CA TYR A 163 -5.36 -12.10 -1.79
C TYR A 163 -6.81 -12.18 -1.32
N TRP A 164 -7.66 -12.87 -2.09
CA TRP A 164 -9.09 -13.01 -1.79
C TRP A 164 -9.37 -13.82 -0.53
N GLN A 165 -8.51 -14.79 -0.20
CA GLN A 165 -8.67 -15.58 1.03
C GLN A 165 -8.24 -14.81 2.28
N SER A 166 -7.37 -13.81 2.12
CA SER A 166 -6.92 -12.94 3.21
C SER A 166 -7.90 -11.80 3.52
N LEU A 167 -8.70 -11.37 2.55
CA LEU A 167 -9.67 -10.27 2.72
C LEU A 167 -10.65 -10.48 3.90
N PRO A 168 -11.25 -11.67 4.12
CA PRO A 168 -12.12 -11.91 5.27
C PRO A 168 -11.45 -11.69 6.63
N PHE A 169 -10.13 -11.84 6.72
CA PHE A 169 -9.40 -11.56 7.97
C PHE A 169 -9.30 -10.06 8.24
N ALA A 170 -9.14 -9.25 7.19
CA ALA A 170 -9.21 -7.79 7.29
C ALA A 170 -10.59 -7.33 7.73
N VAL A 171 -11.64 -7.86 7.10
CA VAL A 171 -13.04 -7.57 7.45
C VAL A 171 -13.35 -8.00 8.89
N GLY A 172 -13.00 -9.23 9.26
CA GLY A 172 -13.21 -9.73 10.62
C GLY A 172 -12.40 -8.98 11.68
N GLY A 173 -11.18 -8.55 11.34
CA GLY A 173 -10.35 -7.74 12.24
C GLY A 173 -10.96 -6.38 12.52
N SER A 174 -11.40 -5.67 11.47
CA SER A 174 -12.12 -4.39 11.61
C SER A 174 -13.42 -4.58 12.38
N LEU A 175 -14.28 -5.55 12.01
CA LEU A 175 -15.51 -5.84 12.75
C LEU A 175 -15.25 -6.10 14.24
N THR A 176 -14.24 -6.90 14.57
CA THR A 176 -13.94 -7.18 15.97
C THR A 176 -13.32 -6.00 16.70
N TRP A 177 -12.65 -5.08 15.99
CA TRP A 177 -12.20 -3.81 16.55
C TRP A 177 -13.38 -2.90 16.87
N GLU A 178 -14.27 -2.64 15.92
CA GLU A 178 -15.43 -1.76 16.10
C GLU A 178 -16.35 -2.21 17.25
N TYR A 179 -16.62 -3.51 17.34
CA TYR A 179 -17.57 -4.03 18.33
C TYR A 179 -16.95 -4.29 19.71
N PHE A 180 -15.64 -4.50 19.79
CA PHE A 180 -14.99 -4.95 21.03
C PHE A 180 -13.72 -4.19 21.43
N GLY A 181 -13.10 -3.47 20.51
CA GLY A 181 -11.85 -2.72 20.69
C GLY A 181 -12.04 -1.32 21.26
N GLU A 182 -13.26 -0.78 21.19
CA GLU A 182 -13.56 0.61 21.56
C GLU A 182 -14.82 0.72 22.43
N ASN A 183 -14.91 1.83 23.16
CA ASN A 183 -16.10 2.21 23.93
C ASN A 183 -16.95 3.28 23.24
N THR A 184 -16.74 3.51 21.95
CA THR A 184 -17.58 4.25 21.01
C THR A 184 -18.52 3.28 20.30
N LEU A 185 -19.48 3.76 19.50
CA LEU A 185 -20.28 2.87 18.66
C LEU A 185 -19.46 2.42 17.44
N PRO A 186 -19.76 1.26 16.84
CA PRO A 186 -19.14 0.83 15.59
C PRO A 186 -19.30 1.85 14.46
N SER A 187 -18.30 1.98 13.59
CA SER A 187 -18.28 2.96 12.51
C SER A 187 -18.55 2.36 11.12
N TYR A 188 -19.54 2.88 10.38
CA TYR A 188 -19.89 2.41 9.03
C TYR A 188 -18.72 2.47 8.05
N ASN A 189 -17.97 3.59 8.05
CA ASN A 189 -16.81 3.77 7.20
C ASN A 189 -15.74 2.74 7.49
N ASP A 190 -15.48 2.40 8.75
CA ASP A 190 -14.38 1.50 9.09
C ASP A 190 -14.68 0.06 8.74
N LEU A 191 -15.95 -0.34 8.76
CA LEU A 191 -16.36 -1.65 8.24
C LEU A 191 -16.10 -1.84 6.73
N ILE A 192 -15.88 -0.75 5.98
CA ILE A 192 -15.68 -0.76 4.53
C ILE A 192 -14.26 -0.32 4.16
N TYR A 193 -13.87 0.89 4.55
CA TYR A 193 -12.63 1.55 4.18
C TYR A 193 -11.42 0.80 4.74
N THR A 194 -11.44 0.49 6.03
CA THR A 194 -10.37 -0.20 6.74
C THR A 194 -9.99 -1.53 6.12
N PRO A 195 -10.92 -2.49 5.93
CA PRO A 195 -10.55 -3.79 5.37
C PRO A 195 -10.19 -3.71 3.88
N LEU A 196 -10.88 -2.90 3.07
CA LEU A 196 -10.66 -2.87 1.62
C LEU A 196 -9.34 -2.17 1.26
N ASN A 197 -9.06 -1.02 1.85
CA ASN A 197 -7.78 -0.34 1.64
C ASN A 197 -6.64 -0.99 2.42
N GLY A 198 -6.94 -1.61 3.57
CA GLY A 198 -5.99 -2.47 4.27
C GLY A 198 -5.58 -3.69 3.45
N ALA A 199 -6.48 -4.29 2.69
CA ALA A 199 -6.14 -5.38 1.77
C ALA A 199 -5.23 -4.90 0.62
N ALA A 200 -5.52 -3.73 0.04
CA ALA A 200 -4.69 -3.15 -1.01
C ALA A 200 -3.27 -2.84 -0.53
N LEU A 201 -3.14 -2.08 0.56
CA LEU A 201 -1.83 -1.78 1.15
C LEU A 201 -1.15 -3.06 1.66
N GLY A 202 -1.91 -3.97 2.27
CA GLY A 202 -1.44 -5.26 2.75
C GLY A 202 -0.77 -6.10 1.67
N GLU A 203 -1.40 -6.22 0.51
CA GLU A 203 -0.85 -6.93 -0.63
C GLU A 203 0.39 -6.23 -1.19
N ILE A 204 0.39 -4.88 -1.29
CA ILE A 204 1.58 -4.12 -1.67
C ILE A 204 2.76 -4.47 -0.74
N LEU A 205 2.59 -4.35 0.58
CA LEU A 205 3.65 -4.64 1.54
C LEU A 205 4.09 -6.12 1.49
N TYR A 206 3.16 -7.04 1.22
CA TYR A 206 3.48 -8.44 1.00
C TYR A 206 4.38 -8.64 -0.23
N ARG A 207 4.02 -8.07 -1.38
CA ARG A 207 4.78 -8.17 -2.62
C ARG A 207 6.17 -7.54 -2.49
N LEU A 208 6.26 -6.36 -1.87
CA LEU A 208 7.54 -5.69 -1.61
C LEU A 208 8.45 -6.49 -0.68
N SER A 209 7.90 -7.03 0.40
CA SER A 209 8.68 -7.88 1.31
C SER A 209 9.14 -9.18 0.62
N SER A 210 8.38 -9.75 -0.32
CA SER A 210 8.85 -10.90 -1.13
C SER A 210 10.10 -10.54 -1.93
N ASN A 211 10.11 -9.39 -2.59
CA ASN A 211 11.27 -8.94 -3.38
C ASN A 211 12.53 -8.64 -2.53
N ILE A 212 12.37 -8.30 -1.26
CA ILE A 212 13.49 -8.09 -0.32
C ILE A 212 14.07 -9.42 0.16
N LEU A 213 13.20 -10.41 0.43
CA LEU A 213 13.59 -11.71 0.96
C LEU A 213 14.33 -12.55 -0.09
N ASP A 214 15.32 -13.31 0.39
CA ASP A 214 16.01 -14.33 -0.38
C ASP A 214 16.47 -15.43 0.58
N ASP A 215 15.77 -16.55 0.58
CA ASP A 215 16.02 -17.66 1.52
C ASP A 215 17.30 -18.45 1.17
N ARG A 216 17.94 -18.17 0.03
CA ARG A 216 19.25 -18.72 -0.34
C ARG A 216 20.41 -18.05 0.40
N THR A 217 20.17 -16.85 0.93
CA THR A 217 21.19 -16.06 1.62
C THR A 217 21.44 -16.56 3.05
N THR A 218 22.65 -16.31 3.56
CA THR A 218 23.07 -16.66 4.92
C THR A 218 23.80 -15.50 5.60
N GLY A 219 24.06 -15.62 6.91
CA GLY A 219 24.85 -14.64 7.67
C GLY A 219 24.24 -13.23 7.73
N ARG A 220 25.09 -12.20 7.59
CA ARG A 220 24.71 -10.79 7.72
C ARG A 220 23.74 -10.33 6.64
N GLU A 221 23.91 -10.81 5.40
CA GLU A 221 23.02 -10.45 4.29
C GLU A 221 21.58 -10.88 4.60
N ARG A 222 21.41 -12.13 5.00
CA ARG A 222 20.11 -12.66 5.42
C ARG A 222 19.50 -11.83 6.54
N MET A 223 20.27 -11.53 7.59
CA MET A 223 19.80 -10.70 8.71
C MET A 223 19.24 -9.36 8.23
N ILE A 224 19.96 -8.67 7.35
CA ILE A 224 19.52 -7.37 6.80
C ILE A 224 18.23 -7.52 6.00
N ARG A 225 18.13 -8.56 5.16
CA ARG A 225 16.92 -8.84 4.37
C ARG A 225 15.71 -9.15 5.25
N GLU A 226 15.87 -9.97 6.29
CA GLU A 226 14.80 -10.30 7.24
C GLU A 226 14.32 -9.06 8.00
N VAL A 227 15.24 -8.22 8.47
CA VAL A 227 14.90 -6.97 9.15
C VAL A 227 14.20 -6.00 8.20
N ALA A 228 14.74 -5.78 7.00
CA ALA A 228 14.15 -4.89 6.01
C ALA A 228 12.75 -5.36 5.57
N ALA A 229 12.58 -6.67 5.31
CA ALA A 229 11.29 -7.25 4.96
C ALA A 229 10.29 -7.17 6.12
N GLY A 230 10.75 -7.36 7.36
CA GLY A 230 9.92 -7.21 8.56
C GLY A 230 9.51 -5.76 8.83
N LEU A 231 10.35 -4.77 8.52
CA LEU A 231 9.97 -3.35 8.61
C LEU A 231 8.93 -2.98 7.55
N VAL A 232 9.05 -3.53 6.34
CA VAL A 232 8.07 -3.32 5.26
C VAL A 232 6.75 -4.04 5.55
N ASN A 233 6.80 -5.28 6.04
CA ASN A 233 5.62 -6.06 6.41
C ASN A 233 5.82 -6.69 7.80
N PRO A 234 5.40 -6.00 8.87
CA PRO A 234 5.59 -6.45 10.25
C PRO A 234 4.98 -7.82 10.54
N MET A 235 3.79 -8.09 10.01
CA MET A 235 3.12 -9.38 10.20
C MET A 235 3.86 -10.51 9.50
N ARG A 236 4.43 -10.26 8.31
CA ARG A 236 5.30 -11.25 7.65
C ARG A 236 6.58 -11.47 8.45
N GLY A 237 7.22 -10.41 8.96
CA GLY A 237 8.40 -10.53 9.82
C GLY A 237 8.13 -11.38 11.06
N LEU A 238 7.05 -11.09 11.77
CA LEU A 238 6.58 -11.87 12.92
C LEU A 238 6.30 -13.32 12.54
N ASN A 239 5.59 -13.56 11.44
CA ASN A 239 5.24 -14.91 11.00
C ASN A 239 6.44 -15.73 10.60
N ARG A 240 7.42 -15.13 9.92
CA ARG A 240 8.68 -15.80 9.62
C ARG A 240 9.45 -16.16 10.87
N LEU A 241 9.46 -15.26 11.87
CA LEU A 241 10.11 -15.51 13.16
C LEU A 241 9.44 -16.67 13.90
N LEU A 242 8.12 -16.63 14.07
CA LEU A 242 7.34 -17.66 14.78
C LEU A 242 7.36 -19.01 14.06
N GLN A 243 7.49 -19.03 12.73
CA GLN A 243 7.57 -20.25 11.93
C GLN A 243 9.01 -20.78 11.80
N GLY A 244 10.03 -20.08 12.33
CA GLY A 244 11.43 -20.44 12.20
C GLY A 244 12.03 -20.22 10.80
N LYS A 245 11.29 -19.53 9.91
CA LYS A 245 11.73 -19.23 8.53
C LYS A 245 12.89 -18.26 8.47
N THR A 246 13.10 -17.45 9.51
CA THR A 246 14.24 -16.52 9.58
C THR A 246 15.61 -17.22 9.54
N ARG A 247 15.64 -18.54 9.82
CA ARG A 247 16.86 -19.38 9.75
C ARG A 247 16.80 -20.44 8.63
N GLN A 248 15.72 -20.49 7.85
CA GLN A 248 15.51 -21.50 6.82
C GLN A 248 16.31 -21.21 5.54
N VAL A 249 17.36 -21.96 5.27
CA VAL A 249 18.14 -21.80 4.03
C VAL A 249 17.58 -22.72 2.94
N THR A 250 17.40 -22.19 1.73
CA THR A 250 16.96 -22.94 0.54
C THR A 250 18.03 -22.89 -0.55
N ASN A 251 17.97 -23.80 -1.53
CA ASN A 251 18.85 -23.79 -2.71
C ASN A 251 18.19 -23.14 -3.94
N ARG A 252 16.91 -22.77 -3.85
CA ARG A 252 16.11 -22.17 -4.92
C ARG A 252 15.29 -20.99 -4.43
N GLU A 253 14.82 -20.17 -5.36
CA GLU A 253 13.82 -19.15 -5.09
C GLU A 253 12.49 -19.82 -4.69
N VAL A 254 11.81 -19.25 -3.71
CA VAL A 254 10.56 -19.79 -3.13
C VAL A 254 9.46 -18.74 -3.05
N TYR A 255 9.77 -17.49 -3.40
CA TYR A 255 8.82 -16.38 -3.42
C TYR A 255 8.49 -15.99 -4.84
N GLU A 256 7.22 -15.64 -5.04
CA GLU A 256 6.80 -14.92 -6.22
C GLU A 256 7.38 -13.50 -6.21
N LYS A 257 7.99 -13.12 -7.34
CA LYS A 257 8.63 -11.83 -7.54
C LYS A 257 8.30 -11.29 -8.92
N GLU A 258 8.18 -9.97 -8.98
CA GLU A 258 8.04 -9.21 -10.21
C GLU A 258 9.04 -8.05 -10.16
N PRO A 259 9.49 -7.53 -11.31
CA PRO A 259 10.49 -6.47 -11.32
C PRO A 259 9.95 -5.17 -10.72
N ILE A 260 10.80 -4.46 -9.97
CA ILE A 260 10.45 -3.22 -9.26
C ILE A 260 11.30 -2.05 -9.77
N ASN A 261 10.64 -0.96 -10.14
CA ASN A 261 11.32 0.32 -10.33
C ASN A 261 11.05 1.24 -9.15
N LEU A 262 12.11 1.89 -8.67
CA LEU A 262 12.03 2.90 -7.61
C LEU A 262 12.48 4.25 -8.16
N THR A 263 11.67 5.27 -7.94
CA THR A 263 12.01 6.65 -8.30
C THR A 263 11.96 7.52 -7.06
N PHE A 264 13.08 8.14 -6.71
CA PHE A 264 13.16 9.10 -5.61
C PHE A 264 13.30 10.51 -6.17
N PHE A 265 12.62 11.46 -5.54
CA PHE A 265 12.67 12.87 -5.88
C PHE A 265 13.08 13.63 -4.62
N ALA A 266 14.10 14.47 -4.73
CA ALA A 266 14.53 15.35 -3.66
C ALA A 266 14.80 16.73 -4.24
N GLY A 267 14.25 17.77 -3.62
CA GLY A 267 14.38 19.12 -4.14
C GLY A 267 13.63 20.14 -3.32
N VAL A 268 13.30 21.23 -3.98
CA VAL A 268 12.53 22.32 -3.40
C VAL A 268 11.24 22.54 -4.16
N HIS A 269 10.22 22.99 -3.44
CA HIS A 269 8.97 23.41 -4.03
C HIS A 269 8.53 24.75 -3.47
N ARG A 270 7.71 25.46 -4.24
CA ARG A 270 7.18 26.77 -3.91
C ARG A 270 5.69 26.79 -4.24
N GLN A 271 4.89 26.78 -3.19
CA GLN A 271 3.44 26.86 -3.26
C GLN A 271 2.99 28.31 -3.11
N ASN A 272 2.07 28.74 -3.98
CA ASN A 272 1.57 30.11 -3.95
C ASN A 272 0.81 30.40 -2.64
N GLN A 273 1.02 31.59 -2.08
CA GLN A 273 0.36 32.01 -0.84
C GLN A 273 -1.12 32.35 -1.04
N GLU A 274 -1.40 33.10 -2.10
CA GLU A 274 -2.72 33.59 -2.47
C GLU A 274 -3.52 32.59 -3.29
N GLN A 275 -4.83 32.58 -3.06
CA GLN A 275 -5.75 31.76 -3.84
C GLN A 275 -5.88 32.31 -5.26
N ASP A 276 -5.97 31.43 -6.25
CA ASP A 276 -6.20 31.76 -7.66
C ASP A 276 -5.04 32.51 -8.35
N ASP A 277 -3.90 32.62 -7.68
CA ASP A 277 -2.65 33.09 -8.27
C ASP A 277 -1.90 31.94 -8.98
N VAL A 278 -1.30 32.22 -10.14
CA VAL A 278 -0.54 31.28 -10.96
C VAL A 278 0.88 31.81 -11.09
N PHE A 279 1.86 31.07 -10.58
CA PHE A 279 3.25 31.53 -10.37
C PHE A 279 3.48 32.65 -9.35
N GLY A 280 2.51 32.87 -8.45
CA GLY A 280 2.60 33.80 -7.33
C GLY A 280 3.76 33.59 -6.35
N ASP A 281 3.88 34.54 -5.42
CA ASP A 281 4.84 34.47 -4.33
C ASP A 281 4.50 33.35 -3.34
N GLY A 282 5.54 32.76 -2.76
CA GLY A 282 5.41 31.55 -1.97
C GLY A 282 6.67 31.22 -1.20
N ASP A 283 6.50 30.55 -0.05
CA ASP A 283 7.63 30.04 0.72
C ASP A 283 8.30 28.88 -0.01
N THR A 284 9.63 28.88 -0.06
CA THR A 284 10.40 27.76 -0.60
C THR A 284 10.63 26.71 0.47
N LYS A 285 10.27 25.47 0.17
CA LYS A 285 10.27 24.36 1.13
C LYS A 285 10.92 23.12 0.54
N VAL A 286 11.32 22.20 1.41
CA VAL A 286 11.99 20.96 1.00
C VAL A 286 10.96 19.88 0.76
N MET A 287 11.11 19.18 -0.37
CA MET A 287 10.25 18.05 -0.72
C MET A 287 11.03 16.75 -0.92
N PHE A 288 10.39 15.65 -0.55
CA PHE A 288 10.86 14.29 -0.76
C PHE A 288 9.72 13.41 -1.25
N ASN A 289 9.85 12.88 -2.47
CA ASN A 289 8.83 12.01 -3.03
C ASN A 289 9.45 10.65 -3.38
N ALA A 290 8.65 9.60 -3.29
CA ALA A 290 9.00 8.26 -3.73
C ALA A 290 7.88 7.71 -4.63
N GLN A 291 8.26 7.07 -5.72
CA GLN A 291 7.36 6.31 -6.57
C GLN A 291 7.90 4.91 -6.74
N LEU A 292 7.01 3.93 -6.60
CA LEU A 292 7.28 2.52 -6.79
C LEU A 292 6.36 1.98 -7.89
N ASP A 293 6.97 1.33 -8.86
CA ASP A 293 6.29 0.63 -9.95
C ASP A 293 6.61 -0.86 -9.90
N TYR A 294 5.62 -1.68 -9.55
CA TYR A 294 5.75 -3.13 -9.41
C TYR A 294 5.10 -3.84 -10.60
N GLY A 295 5.79 -4.81 -11.20
CA GLY A 295 5.28 -5.60 -12.33
C GLY A 295 5.28 -4.89 -13.68
N ASN A 296 5.49 -5.65 -14.75
CA ASN A 296 5.54 -5.10 -16.10
C ASN A 296 4.13 -5.09 -16.74
N PRO A 297 3.52 -3.93 -17.02
CA PRO A 297 2.16 -3.87 -17.56
C PRO A 297 2.00 -4.53 -18.93
N PHE A 298 3.08 -4.69 -19.71
CA PHE A 298 3.02 -5.22 -21.09
C PHE A 298 3.56 -6.65 -21.20
N GLU A 299 3.76 -7.31 -20.07
CA GLU A 299 4.07 -8.74 -20.03
C GLU A 299 2.82 -9.58 -20.24
N VAL A 300 2.88 -10.51 -21.18
CA VAL A 300 1.78 -11.43 -21.47
C VAL A 300 1.78 -12.54 -20.43
N GLN A 301 0.97 -12.38 -19.39
CA GLN A 301 0.75 -13.39 -18.36
C GLN A 301 -0.70 -13.35 -17.86
N LYS A 302 -1.15 -14.44 -17.23
CA LYS A 302 -2.40 -14.42 -16.48
C LYS A 302 -2.19 -13.59 -15.21
N ARG A 303 -2.94 -12.51 -15.06
CA ARG A 303 -2.82 -11.58 -13.93
C ARG A 303 -3.59 -12.06 -12.71
N LYS A 304 -2.96 -11.98 -11.55
CA LYS A 304 -3.56 -12.05 -10.21
C LYS A 304 -3.64 -10.64 -9.62
N PRO A 305 -4.40 -10.48 -8.52
CA PRO A 305 -4.42 -9.24 -7.78
C PRO A 305 -3.01 -8.77 -7.43
N PHE A 306 -2.72 -7.52 -7.75
CA PHE A 306 -1.47 -6.80 -7.49
C PHE A 306 -0.21 -7.41 -8.12
N ASP A 307 -0.34 -8.16 -9.24
CA ASP A 307 0.81 -8.45 -10.11
C ASP A 307 1.32 -7.19 -10.86
N LEU A 308 0.54 -6.11 -10.81
CA LEU A 308 0.90 -4.77 -11.29
C LEU A 308 0.32 -3.75 -10.32
N PHE A 309 1.15 -2.89 -9.77
CA PHE A 309 0.70 -1.75 -8.98
C PHE A 309 1.68 -0.59 -9.02
N ARG A 310 1.15 0.60 -8.71
CA ARG A 310 1.93 1.81 -8.47
C ARG A 310 1.60 2.36 -7.10
N LEU A 311 2.62 2.78 -6.37
CA LEU A 311 2.48 3.54 -5.14
C LEU A 311 3.35 4.80 -5.25
N ARG A 312 2.77 5.96 -5.01
CA ARG A 312 3.47 7.24 -4.91
C ARG A 312 3.22 7.82 -3.53
N VAL A 313 4.29 8.24 -2.88
CA VAL A 313 4.28 8.92 -1.59
C VAL A 313 5.00 10.25 -1.76
N GLU A 314 4.38 11.32 -1.28
CA GLU A 314 4.91 12.68 -1.32
C GLU A 314 4.94 13.23 0.09
N LEU A 315 6.14 13.62 0.51
CA LEU A 315 6.43 14.16 1.84
C LEU A 315 6.94 15.59 1.67
N SER A 316 6.43 16.50 2.49
CA SER A 316 6.90 17.89 2.52
C SER A 316 7.29 18.25 3.95
N ALA A 317 8.46 18.87 4.10
CA ALA A 317 9.00 19.28 5.39
C ALA A 317 9.12 20.82 5.44
N GLY A 318 8.28 21.46 6.26
CA GLY A 318 8.32 22.89 6.55
C GLY A 318 6.94 23.58 6.49
N GLY A 319 6.46 24.13 7.62
CA GLY A 319 5.24 24.95 7.67
C GLY A 319 3.93 24.23 7.27
N LYS A 320 2.85 25.02 7.03
CA LYS A 320 1.46 24.56 6.75
C LYS A 320 1.23 24.02 5.31
N ASP A 321 2.13 23.18 4.77
CA ASP A 321 1.92 22.56 3.44
C ASP A 321 0.74 21.57 3.42
N THR A 322 0.60 20.90 4.54
CA THR A 322 -0.44 19.95 4.89
C THR A 322 -1.38 20.61 5.89
N THR A 323 -2.63 20.16 5.93
CA THR A 323 -3.55 20.45 7.04
C THR A 323 -3.08 19.78 8.32
N ALA A 324 -2.42 18.62 8.21
CA ALA A 324 -1.77 17.92 9.32
C ALA A 324 -0.62 16.98 8.85
N GLY A 325 0.45 16.91 9.64
CA GLY A 325 1.52 15.92 9.45
C GLY A 325 2.51 16.22 8.32
N VAL A 326 3.34 15.22 7.97
CA VAL A 326 4.43 15.35 6.96
C VAL A 326 4.05 14.71 5.62
N ILE A 327 2.97 13.92 5.60
CA ILE A 327 2.50 13.18 4.42
C ILE A 327 1.52 14.08 3.67
N ASN A 328 1.93 14.53 2.49
CA ASN A 328 1.11 15.36 1.61
C ASN A 328 0.19 14.50 0.75
N ASN A 329 0.70 13.42 0.14
CA ASN A 329 -0.16 12.46 -0.53
C ASN A 329 0.40 11.03 -0.55
N ILE A 330 -0.53 10.08 -0.56
CA ILE A 330 -0.30 8.67 -0.88
C ILE A 330 -1.30 8.29 -1.95
N THR A 331 -0.82 8.04 -3.17
CA THR A 331 -1.69 7.66 -4.29
C THR A 331 -1.22 6.37 -4.89
N GLY A 332 -2.14 5.52 -5.29
CA GLY A 332 -1.79 4.27 -5.94
C GLY A 332 -2.96 3.57 -6.60
N TYR A 333 -2.60 2.55 -7.35
CA TYR A 333 -3.53 1.60 -7.94
C TYR A 333 -2.90 0.22 -7.96
N GLY A 334 -3.74 -0.81 -7.87
CA GLY A 334 -3.34 -2.20 -8.07
C GLY A 334 -4.32 -2.91 -9.00
N ILE A 335 -3.79 -3.66 -9.96
CA ILE A 335 -4.63 -4.48 -10.84
C ILE A 335 -5.31 -5.57 -10.01
N LEU A 336 -6.60 -5.82 -10.23
CA LEU A 336 -7.29 -6.97 -9.66
C LEU A 336 -7.34 -8.12 -10.67
N PHE A 337 -7.62 -7.77 -11.92
CA PHE A 337 -7.58 -8.68 -13.07
C PHE A 337 -7.41 -7.86 -14.35
N GLY A 338 -6.83 -8.46 -15.38
CA GLY A 338 -6.69 -7.80 -16.68
C GLY A 338 -6.09 -8.71 -17.73
N ARG A 339 -6.01 -8.17 -18.95
CA ARG A 339 -5.51 -8.87 -20.13
C ARG A 339 -4.64 -7.96 -20.96
N ASN A 340 -3.55 -8.54 -21.45
CA ASN A 340 -2.67 -7.91 -22.42
C ASN A 340 -3.21 -8.08 -23.84
N GLY A 341 -2.96 -7.09 -24.68
CA GLY A 341 -3.31 -7.09 -26.09
C GLY A 341 -2.28 -6.33 -26.91
N LYS A 342 -2.40 -6.42 -28.24
CA LYS A 342 -1.60 -5.64 -29.19
C LYS A 342 -2.50 -5.07 -30.27
N LEU A 343 -2.26 -3.82 -30.65
CA LEU A 343 -2.90 -3.16 -31.78
C LEU A 343 -1.82 -2.54 -32.68
N GLY A 344 -1.48 -3.25 -33.76
CA GLY A 344 -0.34 -2.88 -34.60
C GLY A 344 0.96 -2.85 -33.80
N LYS A 345 1.57 -1.67 -33.68
CA LYS A 345 2.80 -1.44 -32.89
C LYS A 345 2.54 -1.12 -31.41
N MET A 346 1.27 -0.89 -31.03
CA MET A 346 0.91 -0.50 -29.68
C MET A 346 0.69 -1.74 -28.82
N ASP A 347 1.43 -1.84 -27.71
CA ASP A 347 1.14 -2.83 -26.67
C ASP A 347 0.09 -2.25 -25.73
N LEU A 348 -0.86 -3.09 -25.29
CA LEU A 348 -1.94 -2.69 -24.41
C LEU A 348 -2.07 -3.61 -23.20
N LEU A 349 -2.53 -3.04 -22.10
CA LEU A 349 -3.13 -3.76 -20.99
C LEU A 349 -4.45 -3.09 -20.62
N THR A 350 -5.52 -3.87 -20.63
CA THR A 350 -6.84 -3.48 -20.11
C THR A 350 -7.13 -4.28 -18.86
N GLY A 351 -7.57 -3.64 -17.79
CA GLY A 351 -7.87 -4.33 -16.55
C GLY A 351 -8.84 -3.58 -15.67
N PHE A 352 -9.21 -4.23 -14.58
CA PHE A 352 -9.93 -3.64 -13.48
C PHE A 352 -8.98 -3.46 -12.30
N PHE A 353 -9.06 -2.32 -11.65
CA PHE A 353 -8.11 -1.87 -10.65
C PHE A 353 -8.83 -1.43 -9.38
N GLN A 354 -8.15 -1.62 -8.26
CA GLN A 354 -8.46 -0.93 -7.02
C GLN A 354 -7.56 0.31 -6.90
N TYR A 355 -8.11 1.40 -6.38
CA TYR A 355 -7.44 2.67 -6.21
C TYR A 355 -7.45 3.07 -4.75
N TYR A 356 -6.31 3.59 -4.30
CA TYR A 356 -6.14 4.20 -2.99
C TYR A 356 -5.61 5.61 -3.21
N ASP A 357 -6.36 6.61 -2.78
CA ASP A 357 -5.93 8.01 -2.85
C ASP A 357 -6.07 8.65 -1.48
N TYR A 358 -4.98 9.16 -0.94
CA TYR A 358 -4.93 10.04 0.21
C TYR A 358 -4.22 11.33 -0.21
N TRP A 359 -4.89 12.45 -0.01
CA TRP A 359 -4.39 13.79 -0.24
C TRP A 359 -4.63 14.59 1.03
N ASN A 360 -3.59 15.26 1.48
CA ASN A 360 -3.60 16.21 2.57
C ASN A 360 -2.84 17.44 2.08
N THR A 361 -3.59 18.42 1.61
CA THR A 361 -3.05 19.64 1.01
C THR A 361 -3.65 20.85 1.70
N ARG A 362 -2.96 21.99 1.68
CA ARG A 362 -3.50 23.26 2.18
C ARG A 362 -4.91 23.63 1.65
N ASN A 363 -5.32 23.12 0.48
CA ASN A 363 -6.63 23.44 -0.12
C ASN A 363 -7.72 22.43 0.23
N PHE A 364 -7.37 21.14 0.28
CA PHE A 364 -8.31 20.07 0.52
C PHE A 364 -7.62 18.83 1.11
N ASP A 365 -8.40 18.10 1.89
CA ASP A 365 -8.13 16.70 2.23
C ASP A 365 -9.07 15.79 1.44
N LEU A 366 -8.54 14.69 0.91
CA LEU A 366 -9.28 13.67 0.18
C LEU A 366 -8.73 12.28 0.50
N GLY A 367 -9.59 11.39 0.97
CA GLY A 367 -9.26 9.99 1.21
C GLY A 367 -10.30 9.17 0.47
N ALA A 368 -9.90 8.42 -0.55
CA ALA A 368 -10.83 7.75 -1.46
C ALA A 368 -10.45 6.30 -1.71
N LEU A 369 -11.45 5.43 -1.53
CA LEU A 369 -11.45 4.05 -1.99
C LEU A 369 -12.12 4.03 -3.36
N GLY A 370 -11.41 3.57 -4.39
CA GLY A 370 -11.95 3.51 -5.75
C GLY A 370 -11.82 2.14 -6.40
N PHE A 371 -12.72 1.86 -7.35
CA PHE A 371 -12.65 0.68 -8.21
C PHE A 371 -13.05 1.03 -9.64
N GLY A 372 -12.36 0.48 -10.63
CA GLY A 372 -12.66 0.86 -12.01
C GLY A 372 -11.76 0.27 -13.08
N GLY A 373 -12.09 0.58 -14.33
CA GLY A 373 -11.32 0.17 -15.50
C GLY A 373 -10.03 0.98 -15.65
N GLY A 374 -9.00 0.33 -16.18
CA GLY A 374 -7.73 0.96 -16.54
C GLY A 374 -7.22 0.46 -17.89
N LEU A 375 -6.60 1.35 -18.65
CA LEU A 375 -6.00 1.11 -19.95
C LEU A 375 -4.56 1.63 -19.93
N PHE A 376 -3.61 0.74 -20.12
CA PHE A 376 -2.19 1.04 -20.27
C PHE A 376 -1.81 0.83 -21.72
N THR A 377 -1.08 1.78 -22.30
CA THR A 377 -0.61 1.72 -23.67
C THR A 377 0.87 2.05 -23.74
N ARG A 378 1.59 1.34 -24.61
CA ARG A 378 2.95 1.68 -25.03
C ARG A 378 2.95 1.78 -26.54
N LEU A 379 3.18 2.99 -27.06
CA LEU A 379 3.29 3.27 -28.47
C LEU A 379 4.73 3.68 -28.81
N PRO A 380 5.51 2.83 -29.51
CA PRO A 380 6.82 3.22 -30.03
C PRO A 380 6.63 4.15 -31.24
N LEU A 381 6.92 5.44 -31.05
CA LEU A 381 6.88 6.46 -32.10
C LEU A 381 8.12 6.39 -32.99
N SER A 382 9.27 6.03 -32.39
CA SER A 382 10.53 5.78 -33.11
C SER A 382 11.37 4.72 -32.37
N LYS A 383 12.59 4.43 -32.86
CA LYS A 383 13.53 3.54 -32.15
C LYS A 383 13.96 4.06 -30.78
N GLN A 384 13.79 5.35 -30.51
CA GLN A 384 14.22 6.00 -29.27
C GLN A 384 13.08 6.70 -28.53
N VAL A 385 11.93 6.90 -29.17
CA VAL A 385 10.81 7.64 -28.60
C VAL A 385 9.63 6.71 -28.35
N ASN A 386 9.19 6.64 -27.10
CA ASN A 386 8.01 5.87 -26.69
C ASN A 386 7.01 6.80 -26.01
N LEU A 387 5.74 6.64 -26.36
CA LEU A 387 4.62 7.27 -25.66
C LEU A 387 3.92 6.22 -24.79
N TYR A 388 3.84 6.49 -23.51
CA TYR A 388 3.11 5.70 -22.53
C TYR A 388 1.85 6.44 -22.10
N ASN A 389 0.71 5.77 -22.09
CA ASN A 389 -0.51 6.34 -21.50
C ASN A 389 -1.16 5.35 -20.56
N ASN A 390 -1.56 5.83 -19.40
CA ASN A 390 -2.38 5.13 -18.42
C ASN A 390 -3.67 5.94 -18.23
N LEU A 391 -4.79 5.38 -18.66
CA LEU A 391 -6.12 5.97 -18.49
C LEU A 391 -6.92 5.13 -17.50
N HIS A 392 -7.55 5.76 -16.54
CA HIS A 392 -8.33 5.12 -15.51
C HIS A 392 -9.67 5.82 -15.35
N LEU A 393 -10.74 5.05 -15.23
CA LEU A 393 -12.10 5.52 -14.95
C LEU A 393 -12.71 4.58 -13.91
N GLY A 394 -13.31 5.14 -12.88
CA GLY A 394 -13.77 4.34 -11.76
C GLY A 394 -14.78 5.05 -10.86
N VAL A 395 -15.43 4.22 -10.04
CA VAL A 395 -16.38 4.62 -9.02
C VAL A 395 -15.69 4.71 -7.67
N ILE A 396 -16.13 5.67 -6.87
CA ILE A 396 -15.68 5.91 -5.50
C ILE A 396 -16.87 5.57 -4.59
N PRO A 397 -16.99 4.33 -4.11
CA PRO A 397 -18.07 3.98 -3.20
C PRO A 397 -18.02 4.76 -1.88
N LEU A 398 -16.81 5.06 -1.39
CA LEU A 398 -16.60 5.76 -0.13
C LEU A 398 -15.35 6.64 -0.21
N ALA A 399 -15.50 7.92 0.13
CA ALA A 399 -14.42 8.85 0.32
C ALA A 399 -14.74 9.89 1.40
N GLY A 400 -13.71 10.38 2.08
CA GLY A 400 -13.80 11.58 2.93
C GLY A 400 -13.27 12.80 2.20
N ASN A 401 -13.94 13.95 2.37
CA ASN A 401 -13.46 15.21 1.83
C ASN A 401 -13.65 16.38 2.81
N SER A 402 -12.59 17.16 3.03
CA SER A 402 -12.62 18.33 3.94
C SER A 402 -13.72 19.35 3.60
N THR A 403 -14.30 20.01 4.61
CA THR A 403 -15.32 21.09 4.50
C THR A 403 -14.74 22.51 4.45
N ARG A 404 -13.43 22.65 4.70
CA ARG A 404 -12.61 23.89 4.61
C ARG A 404 -12.83 24.95 5.70
N PHE A 405 -14.05 25.20 6.21
CA PHE A 405 -14.29 26.33 7.13
C PHE A 405 -15.29 26.14 8.27
N ALA A 406 -16.02 25.03 8.32
CA ALA A 406 -16.85 24.69 9.46
C ALA A 406 -16.68 23.21 9.78
N PRO A 407 -16.57 22.82 11.05
CA PRO A 407 -16.83 21.43 11.39
C PRO A 407 -18.25 21.05 10.92
N ASP A 408 -18.52 19.76 10.85
CA ASP A 408 -19.84 19.19 10.63
C ASP A 408 -20.88 19.81 11.60
N GLU A 409 -22.16 19.54 11.36
CA GLU A 409 -23.26 20.14 12.14
C GLU A 409 -23.12 19.91 13.65
N ASN A 410 -22.39 18.86 14.06
CA ASN A 410 -22.13 18.50 15.44
C ASN A 410 -20.83 19.11 16.01
N GLY A 411 -19.98 19.75 15.21
CA GLY A 411 -18.73 20.34 15.66
C GLY A 411 -17.58 19.33 15.86
N LEU A 412 -17.78 18.07 15.48
CA LEU A 412 -16.91 16.94 15.81
C LEU A 412 -15.90 16.63 14.70
N ARG A 413 -16.19 16.97 13.43
CA ARG A 413 -15.39 16.57 12.28
C ARG A 413 -15.27 17.67 11.23
N ASN A 414 -14.11 17.84 10.59
CA ASN A 414 -13.87 18.88 9.57
C ASN A 414 -13.93 18.37 8.11
N TYR A 415 -14.61 17.23 7.89
CA TYR A 415 -14.80 16.61 6.59
C TYR A 415 -16.18 15.93 6.50
N VAL A 416 -16.57 15.56 5.28
CA VAL A 416 -17.83 14.88 4.96
C VAL A 416 -17.56 13.52 4.33
N TYR A 417 -18.51 12.59 4.40
CA TYR A 417 -18.47 11.35 3.63
C TYR A 417 -19.19 11.49 2.29
N THR A 418 -18.52 10.98 1.25
CA THR A 418 -18.87 11.21 -0.14
C THR A 418 -18.79 9.93 -0.95
N THR A 419 -19.58 9.89 -2.02
CA THR A 419 -19.50 8.89 -3.09
C THR A 419 -19.29 9.60 -4.42
N GLY A 420 -18.83 8.90 -5.46
CA GLY A 420 -18.66 9.56 -6.74
C GLY A 420 -17.88 8.80 -7.78
N LEU A 421 -17.19 9.55 -8.64
CA LEU A 421 -16.42 9.05 -9.77
C LEU A 421 -15.02 9.67 -9.79
N HIS A 422 -14.06 8.96 -10.37
CA HIS A 422 -12.80 9.56 -10.76
C HIS A 422 -12.42 9.27 -12.22
N GLY A 423 -11.60 10.15 -12.76
CA GLY A 423 -10.84 9.92 -13.98
C GLY A 423 -9.37 10.24 -13.74
N LYS A 424 -8.47 9.37 -14.19
CA LYS A 424 -7.03 9.62 -14.10
C LYS A 424 -6.37 9.36 -15.44
N LEU A 425 -5.54 10.30 -15.88
CA LEU A 425 -4.72 10.21 -17.07
C LEU A 425 -3.27 10.44 -16.67
N GLU A 426 -2.39 9.53 -17.07
CA GLU A 426 -0.95 9.69 -16.96
C GLU A 426 -0.34 9.41 -18.32
N SER A 427 0.28 10.42 -18.93
CA SER A 427 0.96 10.29 -20.21
C SER A 427 2.43 10.62 -20.03
N THR A 428 3.31 9.74 -20.48
CA THR A 428 4.76 9.98 -20.49
C THR A 428 5.33 9.77 -21.88
N LEU A 429 5.96 10.81 -22.41
CA LEU A 429 6.77 10.76 -23.61
C LEU A 429 8.24 10.61 -23.22
N SER A 430 8.79 9.43 -23.48
CA SER A 430 10.20 9.13 -23.28
C SER A 430 11.02 9.54 -24.51
N LEU A 431 11.99 10.44 -24.35
CA LEU A 431 12.87 10.95 -25.40
C LEU A 431 14.25 10.27 -25.30
N GLY A 432 14.28 8.97 -25.57
CA GLY A 432 15.50 8.16 -25.58
C GLY A 432 16.07 7.95 -24.18
N ARG A 433 17.34 8.33 -23.99
CA ARG A 433 17.99 8.35 -22.66
C ARG A 433 18.04 9.74 -22.05
N TYR A 434 17.69 10.79 -22.79
CA TYR A 434 18.12 12.14 -22.46
C TYR A 434 17.07 12.91 -21.68
N ALA A 435 15.79 12.70 -21.97
CA ALA A 435 14.72 13.44 -21.33
C ALA A 435 13.41 12.65 -21.29
N SER A 436 12.50 13.07 -20.41
CA SER A 436 11.10 12.65 -20.42
C SER A 436 10.18 13.85 -20.20
N LEU A 437 9.03 13.82 -20.87
CA LEU A 437 7.93 14.75 -20.63
C LEU A 437 6.75 13.93 -20.11
N ALA A 438 6.21 14.31 -18.96
CA ALA A 438 5.05 13.66 -18.37
C ALA A 438 3.92 14.67 -18.17
N PHE A 439 2.69 14.21 -18.35
CA PHE A 439 1.47 14.95 -18.06
C PHE A 439 0.56 14.04 -17.25
N VAL A 440 0.24 14.45 -16.03
CA VAL A 440 -0.71 13.75 -15.17
C VAL A 440 -1.92 14.65 -14.94
N TYR A 441 -3.11 14.08 -15.09
CA TYR A 441 -4.37 14.74 -14.76
C TYR A 441 -5.26 13.78 -13.98
N TYR A 442 -5.64 14.14 -12.76
CA TYR A 442 -6.64 13.43 -11.98
C TYR A 442 -7.85 14.32 -11.77
N HIS A 443 -9.04 13.73 -11.82
CA HIS A 443 -10.28 14.42 -11.51
C HIS A 443 -11.16 13.55 -10.63
N TYR A 444 -11.76 14.17 -9.62
CA TYR A 444 -12.69 13.54 -8.70
C TYR A 444 -14.00 14.33 -8.73
N TRP A 445 -15.11 13.64 -8.93
CA TRP A 445 -16.46 14.16 -8.76
C TRP A 445 -17.05 13.49 -7.54
N LEU A 446 -17.35 14.27 -6.51
CA LEU A 446 -17.79 13.78 -5.20
C LEU A 446 -19.15 14.39 -4.86
N ASN A 447 -20.06 13.57 -4.40
CA ASN A 447 -21.35 13.97 -3.85
C ASN A 447 -21.39 13.55 -2.39
N THR A 448 -21.72 14.49 -1.51
CA THR A 448 -21.90 14.20 -0.10
C THR A 448 -23.16 13.37 0.09
N PHE A 449 -23.04 12.30 0.87
CA PHE A 449 -24.21 11.55 1.37
C PHE A 449 -24.33 11.63 2.89
N GLU A 450 -23.30 12.09 3.59
CA GLU A 450 -23.34 12.35 5.03
C GLU A 450 -22.46 13.56 5.38
N GLY A 451 -22.98 14.43 6.26
CA GLY A 451 -22.42 15.74 6.58
C GLY A 451 -23.00 16.85 5.70
N LEU A 452 -22.26 17.95 5.52
CA LEU A 452 -22.74 19.13 4.76
C LEU A 452 -23.12 18.78 3.32
N GLU A 453 -24.42 18.90 3.02
CA GLU A 453 -25.00 18.57 1.71
C GLU A 453 -24.38 19.39 0.58
N GLY A 454 -24.05 18.69 -0.51
CA GLY A 454 -23.46 19.30 -1.68
C GLY A 454 -22.60 18.36 -2.52
N SER A 455 -21.81 18.97 -3.39
CA SER A 455 -20.87 18.29 -4.27
C SER A 455 -19.52 19.00 -4.28
N ASN A 456 -18.47 18.25 -4.60
CA ASN A 456 -17.14 18.80 -4.82
C ASN A 456 -16.52 18.18 -6.08
N SER A 457 -15.93 19.04 -6.89
CA SER A 457 -15.13 18.65 -8.05
C SER A 457 -13.69 19.06 -7.79
N ILE A 458 -12.78 18.08 -7.84
CA ILE A 458 -11.35 18.27 -7.56
C ILE A 458 -10.57 17.88 -8.81
N GLY A 459 -9.88 18.84 -9.43
CA GLY A 459 -8.99 18.62 -10.57
C GLY A 459 -7.55 18.82 -10.18
N ILE A 460 -6.66 17.90 -10.57
CA ILE A 460 -5.24 17.91 -10.28
C ILE A 460 -4.47 17.78 -11.59
N VAL A 461 -3.50 18.67 -11.84
CA VAL A 461 -2.69 18.70 -13.06
C VAL A 461 -1.20 18.77 -12.71
N ARG A 462 -0.38 17.92 -13.33
CA ARG A 462 1.08 17.82 -13.09
C ARG A 462 1.85 17.63 -14.40
N PRO A 463 2.04 18.67 -15.23
CA PRO A 463 3.08 18.65 -16.24
C PRO A 463 4.45 18.58 -15.59
N ARG A 464 5.31 17.70 -16.11
CA ARG A 464 6.67 17.48 -15.63
C ARG A 464 7.60 17.30 -16.82
N ALA A 465 8.79 17.91 -16.72
CA ALA A 465 9.88 17.67 -17.65
C ALA A 465 11.10 17.23 -16.85
N THR A 466 11.80 16.19 -17.32
CA THR A 466 13.06 15.76 -16.72
C THR A 466 14.14 15.61 -17.78
N VAL A 467 15.36 15.98 -17.42
CA VAL A 467 16.55 15.88 -18.28
C VAL A 467 17.63 15.12 -17.51
N ARG A 468 18.16 14.07 -18.12
CA ARG A 468 19.20 13.23 -17.53
C ARG A 468 20.51 14.00 -17.41
N LEU A 469 21.04 14.06 -16.20
CA LEU A 469 22.35 14.63 -15.91
C LEU A 469 23.46 13.56 -16.00
N PHE A 470 23.31 12.46 -15.26
CA PHE A 470 24.25 11.35 -15.26
C PHE A 470 23.50 10.05 -14.99
N LYS A 471 23.85 8.95 -15.68
CA LYS A 471 23.29 7.59 -15.43
C LYS A 471 21.82 7.57 -14.99
N ASN A 472 21.56 7.46 -13.69
CA ASN A 472 20.24 7.26 -13.12
C ASN A 472 19.67 8.53 -12.48
N VAL A 473 20.36 9.67 -12.63
CA VAL A 473 20.00 10.96 -12.06
C VAL A 473 19.61 11.96 -13.14
N SER A 474 18.46 12.59 -12.94
CA SER A 474 17.89 13.61 -13.82
C SER A 474 17.54 14.87 -13.02
N LEU A 475 17.67 16.04 -13.64
CA LEU A 475 17.08 17.27 -13.15
C LEU A 475 15.65 17.35 -13.65
N GLY A 476 14.70 17.70 -12.78
CA GLY A 476 13.30 17.79 -13.12
C GLY A 476 12.67 19.09 -12.69
N TYR A 477 11.68 19.52 -13.46
CA TYR A 477 10.72 20.54 -13.11
C TYR A 477 9.31 19.95 -13.17
N GLU A 478 8.49 20.22 -12.17
CA GLU A 478 7.05 19.90 -12.16
C GLU A 478 6.27 21.15 -11.77
N HIS A 479 5.23 21.46 -12.55
CA HIS A 479 4.22 22.43 -12.15
C HIS A 479 3.00 21.66 -11.67
N PHE A 480 2.63 21.83 -10.41
CA PHE A 480 1.56 21.11 -9.76
C PHE A 480 0.40 22.06 -9.50
N GLY A 481 -0.72 21.89 -10.20
CA GLY A 481 -1.93 22.67 -10.01
C GLY A 481 -3.03 21.80 -9.43
N TYR A 482 -3.78 22.32 -8.47
CA TYR A 482 -5.01 21.68 -8.03
C TYR A 482 -6.12 22.72 -7.89
N THR A 483 -7.30 22.29 -8.32
CA THR A 483 -8.50 23.08 -8.44
C THR A 483 -9.60 22.40 -7.66
N THR A 484 -10.36 23.16 -6.88
CA THR A 484 -11.54 22.68 -6.18
C THR A 484 -12.72 23.56 -6.57
N ASN A 485 -13.87 22.94 -6.78
CA ASN A 485 -15.13 23.60 -7.06
C ASN A 485 -16.20 22.92 -6.21
N ARG A 486 -16.42 23.49 -5.02
CA ARG A 486 -17.34 22.97 -4.01
C ARG A 486 -18.64 23.74 -4.06
N ARG A 487 -19.74 23.01 -4.22
CA ARG A 487 -21.11 23.51 -4.24
C ARG A 487 -21.83 22.89 -3.05
N LEU A 488 -21.86 23.61 -1.93
CA LEU A 488 -22.65 23.24 -0.76
C LEU A 488 -24.02 23.89 -0.87
N GLU A 489 -25.08 23.22 -0.43
CA GLU A 489 -26.44 23.78 -0.54
C GLU A 489 -26.64 25.00 0.36
N ALA A 490 -26.08 24.95 1.58
CA ALA A 490 -26.21 26.00 2.57
C ALA A 490 -25.20 27.17 2.41
N TYR A 491 -24.25 27.10 1.46
CA TYR A 491 -23.17 28.09 1.34
C TYR A 491 -22.92 28.53 -0.10
N PRO A 492 -22.35 29.72 -0.33
CA PRO A 492 -21.92 30.13 -1.66
C PRO A 492 -20.94 29.13 -2.28
N THR A 493 -21.01 28.98 -3.61
CA THR A 493 -20.07 28.13 -4.35
C THR A 493 -18.64 28.59 -4.10
N GLN A 494 -17.78 27.66 -3.69
CA GLN A 494 -16.39 27.91 -3.38
C GLN A 494 -15.52 27.36 -4.51
N ARG A 495 -14.73 28.23 -5.11
CA ARG A 495 -13.69 27.84 -6.07
C ARG A 495 -12.35 28.15 -5.46
N SER A 496 -11.37 27.30 -5.73
CA SER A 496 -9.98 27.58 -5.40
C SER A 496 -9.05 26.90 -6.36
N VAL A 497 -8.11 27.66 -6.87
CA VAL A 497 -6.93 27.17 -7.58
C VAL A 497 -5.71 27.48 -6.73
N ILE A 498 -4.83 26.49 -6.57
CA ILE A 498 -3.49 26.70 -6.02
C ILE A 498 -2.49 25.99 -6.93
N THR A 499 -1.35 26.64 -7.13
CA THR A 499 -0.24 26.06 -7.89
C THR A 499 1.01 25.96 -7.02
N ASP A 500 1.84 24.99 -7.36
CA ASP A 500 3.09 24.66 -6.69
C ASP A 500 4.15 24.34 -7.75
N GLN A 501 5.30 25.02 -7.68
CA GLN A 501 6.38 24.85 -8.64
C GLN A 501 7.54 24.10 -7.99
N LYS A 502 7.96 23.00 -8.62
CA LYS A 502 8.91 22.06 -8.05
C LYS A 502 10.15 21.95 -8.91
N ILE A 503 11.33 22.06 -8.31
CA ILE A 503 12.62 21.77 -8.94
C ILE A 503 13.30 20.68 -8.12
N PHE A 504 13.73 19.60 -8.77
CA PHE A 504 14.25 18.43 -8.06
C PHE A 504 15.30 17.66 -8.83
N LEU A 505 16.10 16.91 -8.07
CA LEU A 505 16.85 15.78 -8.58
C LEU A 505 15.99 14.53 -8.46
N GLN A 506 15.94 13.77 -9.55
CA GLN A 506 15.26 12.49 -9.65
C GLN A 506 16.31 11.38 -9.75
N LEU A 507 16.29 10.43 -8.81
CA LEU A 507 17.05 9.18 -8.88
C LEU A 507 16.13 8.03 -9.30
N PHE A 508 16.42 7.42 -10.45
CA PHE A 508 15.67 6.29 -11.00
C PHE A 508 16.46 4.99 -10.90
N LEU A 509 15.98 4.06 -10.09
CA LEU A 509 16.54 2.71 -9.94
C LEU A 509 15.64 1.75 -10.70
N GLU A 510 16.09 1.37 -11.91
CA GLU A 510 15.43 0.39 -12.76
C GLU A 510 15.83 -1.03 -12.33
N ASP A 511 14.86 -1.95 -12.30
CA ASP A 511 15.18 -3.36 -12.16
C ASP A 511 16.04 -3.82 -13.34
N SER A 512 17.13 -4.52 -13.05
CA SER A 512 18.02 -5.09 -14.07
C SER A 512 17.31 -6.08 -15.01
N GLN A 513 16.24 -6.72 -14.55
CA GLN A 513 15.40 -7.63 -15.34
C GLN A 513 14.57 -6.88 -16.39
N ARG A 514 14.33 -5.57 -16.24
CA ARG A 514 13.46 -4.76 -17.12
C ARG A 514 14.14 -4.15 -18.34
N ARG A 515 15.45 -4.35 -18.57
CA ARG A 515 16.27 -3.71 -19.62
C ARG A 515 15.49 -3.38 -20.90
N GLY A 516 14.92 -2.18 -20.91
CA GLY A 516 13.87 -1.77 -21.83
C GLY A 516 13.20 -0.50 -21.32
N ARG A 517 14.03 0.52 -21.09
CA ARG A 517 13.74 1.83 -20.47
C ARG A 517 12.26 2.21 -20.43
N TYR A 518 11.69 2.15 -19.23
CA TYR A 518 10.46 2.86 -18.86
C TYR A 518 10.86 4.04 -17.99
N GLN A 519 10.80 5.26 -18.53
CA GLN A 519 10.73 6.50 -17.76
C GLN A 519 9.35 7.10 -17.94
#